data_AF-A0A5C6BFK5-F1
#
_entry.id   AF-A0A5C6BFK5-F1
#
_cell.length_a   1.000
_cell.length_b   1.000
_cell.length_c   1.000
_cell.angle_alpha   90.00
_cell.angle_beta   90.00
_cell.angle_gamma   90.00
#
_symmetry.space_group_name_H-M   'P 1'
#
loop_
_entity.id
_entity.type
_entity.pdbx_description
1 polymer ?
#
loop_
_entity_poly.entity_id
_entity_poly.type
_entity_poly.pdbx_seq_one_letter_code
_entity_poly.pdbx_strand_id
1 'polypeptide(L)'
;MSRQGWFMSSSKWFVLTVAMTYTGALAGCRPAEPPAASVDEHEHDEHGHDHDHDHDHAGHDHDGHNHDGDVDIDNLVPLKSTPPLESLSQGVDQLVVIRDAIAKGFADDDVDSIHDQLHDVGTLLGQIEEAIPAAEIPDAQKKEMQQAIETLFEAYGDVDLKLHGAEGKDYKDVSGEINSAIDVLTKNSHS
;
A
#
# COMPACT_ATOMS: atom_id res chain seq x y z
N MET A 1 10.87 -67.55 -12.38
CA MET A 1 9.55 -66.92 -12.29
C MET A 1 9.77 -65.42 -12.37
N SER A 2 9.35 -64.81 -13.49
CA SER A 2 9.60 -63.39 -13.81
C SER A 2 8.26 -62.66 -13.89
N ARG A 3 8.15 -61.50 -13.24
CA ARG A 3 7.15 -60.48 -13.54
C ARG A 3 7.79 -59.11 -13.42
N GLN A 4 8.12 -58.56 -14.58
CA GLN A 4 8.40 -57.15 -14.82
C GLN A 4 7.07 -56.38 -14.83
N GLY A 5 7.02 -55.24 -14.14
CA GLY A 5 5.88 -54.33 -14.12
C GLY A 5 6.23 -53.01 -14.81
N TRP A 6 5.68 -52.85 -16.01
CA TRP A 6 5.25 -51.61 -16.68
C TRP A 6 6.20 -50.40 -16.87
N PHE A 7 6.62 -50.27 -18.14
CA PHE A 7 7.02 -49.05 -18.84
C PHE A 7 5.78 -48.23 -19.28
N MET A 8 5.94 -46.89 -19.31
CA MET A 8 5.41 -45.87 -20.27
C MET A 8 3.87 -45.78 -20.47
N SER A 9 3.21 -44.68 -20.89
CA SER A 9 3.61 -43.47 -21.61
C SER A 9 2.54 -42.37 -21.52
N SER A 10 2.99 -41.12 -21.71
CA SER A 10 2.35 -39.91 -22.25
C SER A 10 1.00 -39.97 -23.00
N SER A 11 0.14 -38.96 -22.81
CA SER A 11 -0.58 -38.16 -23.84
C SER A 11 -1.41 -37.06 -23.13
N LYS A 12 -1.03 -35.78 -23.13
CA LYS A 12 -1.28 -34.74 -24.15
C LYS A 12 -2.74 -34.66 -24.68
N TRP A 13 -3.36 -33.52 -24.37
CA TRP A 13 -4.43 -32.79 -25.08
C TRP A 13 -5.89 -33.22 -24.88
N PHE A 14 -6.63 -32.40 -24.14
CA PHE A 14 -8.04 -32.11 -24.43
C PHE A 14 -8.28 -30.61 -24.28
N VAL A 15 -8.42 -29.93 -25.43
CA VAL A 15 -9.01 -28.59 -25.55
C VAL A 15 -10.50 -28.81 -25.77
N LEU A 16 -11.36 -28.21 -24.95
CA LEU A 16 -12.75 -27.97 -25.34
C LEU A 16 -13.25 -26.63 -24.80
N THR A 17 -13.26 -25.68 -25.72
CA THR A 17 -13.82 -24.33 -25.65
C THR A 17 -15.35 -24.41 -25.59
N VAL A 18 -15.98 -23.73 -24.64
CA VAL A 18 -17.40 -23.33 -24.73
C VAL A 18 -17.48 -21.83 -24.53
N ALA A 19 -17.64 -21.13 -25.65
CA ALA A 19 -18.01 -19.73 -25.71
C ALA A 19 -19.53 -19.61 -25.53
N MET A 20 -19.98 -18.78 -24.59
CA MET A 20 -21.36 -18.31 -24.56
C MET A 20 -21.38 -16.80 -24.30
N THR A 21 -21.26 -16.07 -25.39
CA THR A 21 -21.51 -14.64 -25.51
C THR A 21 -22.98 -14.35 -25.29
N TYR A 22 -23.31 -13.46 -24.35
CA TYR A 22 -24.64 -12.86 -24.24
C TYR A 22 -24.50 -11.35 -24.44
N THR A 23 -24.70 -10.91 -25.69
CA THR A 23 -24.83 -9.51 -26.08
C THR A 23 -26.32 -9.13 -26.04
N GLY A 24 -26.71 -8.35 -25.05
CA GLY A 24 -27.99 -7.63 -25.04
C GLY A 24 -27.77 -6.18 -25.42
N ALA A 25 -28.18 -5.80 -26.63
CA ALA A 25 -28.31 -4.41 -27.04
C ALA A 25 -29.77 -3.99 -26.95
N LEU A 26 -30.05 -2.79 -26.39
CA LEU A 26 -30.67 -1.65 -27.09
C LEU A 26 -31.29 -0.63 -26.10
N ALA A 27 -30.75 0.60 -26.19
CA ALA A 27 -31.42 1.90 -26.23
C ALA A 27 -32.47 2.29 -25.15
N GLY A 28 -32.09 3.26 -24.31
CA GLY A 28 -33.01 4.13 -23.56
C GLY A 28 -32.38 5.48 -23.20
N CYS A 29 -32.83 6.55 -23.87
CA CYS A 29 -32.58 7.97 -23.59
C CYS A 29 -32.88 8.32 -22.12
N ARG A 30 -32.34 9.34 -21.44
CA ARG A 30 -32.02 10.74 -21.79
C ARG A 30 -31.35 11.38 -20.54
N PRO A 31 -30.64 12.52 -20.62
CA PRO A 31 -30.03 13.17 -19.45
C PRO A 31 -31.10 13.75 -18.51
N ALA A 32 -30.92 13.59 -17.20
CA ALA A 32 -31.67 14.34 -16.19
C ALA A 32 -30.80 15.52 -15.73
N GLU A 33 -31.12 16.72 -16.23
CA GLU A 33 -30.66 17.98 -15.63
C GLU A 33 -31.31 18.15 -14.24
N PRO A 34 -30.55 18.52 -13.20
CA PRO A 34 -31.12 19.03 -11.98
C PRO A 34 -31.72 20.43 -12.20
N PRO A 35 -32.81 20.79 -11.50
CA PRO A 35 -33.51 22.05 -11.68
C PRO A 35 -32.66 23.26 -11.26
N ALA A 36 -32.86 24.37 -11.97
CA ALA A 36 -32.34 25.68 -11.61
C ALA A 36 -32.76 26.06 -10.18
N ALA A 37 -31.78 26.22 -9.30
CA ALA A 37 -31.97 26.90 -8.03
C ALA A 37 -31.89 28.41 -8.28
N SER A 38 -33.03 29.08 -8.17
CA SER A 38 -33.09 30.52 -7.89
C SER A 38 -32.70 30.74 -6.44
N VAL A 39 -31.61 31.45 -6.19
CA VAL A 39 -31.33 32.07 -4.89
C VAL A 39 -30.70 33.43 -5.13
N ASP A 40 -31.47 34.43 -4.70
CA ASP A 40 -31.12 35.75 -4.20
C ASP A 40 -29.81 36.42 -4.66
N GLU A 41 -30.04 37.54 -5.33
CA GLU A 41 -29.15 38.66 -5.51
C GLU A 41 -28.80 39.28 -4.15
N HIS A 42 -27.54 39.22 -3.73
CA HIS A 42 -26.96 40.20 -2.81
C HIS A 42 -25.64 40.71 -3.41
N GLU A 43 -25.77 41.80 -4.16
CA GLU A 43 -24.70 42.74 -4.42
C GLU A 43 -24.22 43.34 -3.09
N HIS A 44 -22.91 43.46 -2.90
CA HIS A 44 -22.23 44.72 -2.53
C HIS A 44 -20.70 44.54 -2.54
N ASP A 45 -20.10 45.19 -3.53
CA ASP A 45 -18.83 45.92 -3.57
C ASP A 45 -17.58 45.42 -2.82
N GLU A 46 -16.62 45.00 -3.65
CA GLU A 46 -15.26 45.56 -3.79
C GLU A 46 -14.60 46.25 -2.59
N HIS A 47 -13.62 45.57 -2.00
CA HIS A 47 -12.40 46.22 -1.50
C HIS A 47 -11.17 45.44 -1.96
N GLY A 48 -10.50 45.99 -2.98
CA GLY A 48 -9.17 45.57 -3.39
C GLY A 48 -8.14 45.93 -2.33
N HIS A 49 -7.33 44.94 -1.95
CA HIS A 49 -6.06 45.18 -1.30
C HIS A 49 -5.00 44.32 -1.98
N ASP A 50 -4.18 45.00 -2.79
CA ASP A 50 -2.94 44.50 -3.32
C ASP A 50 -1.99 44.21 -2.15
N HIS A 51 -1.58 42.95 -2.02
CA HIS A 51 -0.45 42.57 -1.19
C HIS A 51 0.44 41.61 -1.96
N ASP A 52 1.35 42.21 -2.73
CA ASP A 52 2.66 41.62 -3.04
C ASP A 52 3.33 41.23 -1.72
N HIS A 53 3.53 39.94 -1.50
CA HIS A 53 4.50 39.44 -0.54
C HIS A 53 5.27 38.28 -1.16
N ASP A 54 6.48 38.63 -1.61
CA ASP A 54 7.58 37.73 -1.95
C ASP A 54 7.83 36.70 -0.85
N HIS A 55 8.24 35.52 -1.30
CA HIS A 55 8.55 34.34 -0.50
C HIS A 55 9.81 34.52 0.37
N ASP A 56 9.71 34.11 1.63
CA ASP A 56 10.79 33.39 2.33
C ASP A 56 10.14 32.42 3.34
N HIS A 57 10.20 31.12 3.07
CA HIS A 57 9.93 30.07 4.06
C HIS A 57 11.13 29.96 5.00
N ALA A 58 11.36 31.01 5.79
CA ALA A 58 12.20 30.95 6.96
C ALA A 58 11.48 30.10 8.01
N GLY A 59 12.10 28.99 8.38
CA GLY A 59 11.85 28.10 9.53
C GLY A 59 10.48 28.19 10.20
N HIS A 60 9.69 27.12 10.09
CA HIS A 60 8.62 26.87 11.06
C HIS A 60 9.25 26.53 12.42
N ASP A 61 9.50 27.57 13.21
CA ASP A 61 9.61 27.46 14.66
C ASP A 61 8.28 26.91 15.18
N HIS A 62 8.31 25.67 15.68
CA HIS A 62 7.23 25.11 16.49
C HIS A 62 7.33 25.69 17.90
N ASP A 63 7.06 26.99 18.04
CA ASP A 63 6.88 27.61 19.35
C ASP A 63 5.42 27.46 19.79
N GLY A 64 5.22 26.68 20.86
CA GLY A 64 3.96 26.72 21.62
C GLY A 64 3.21 25.39 21.81
N HIS A 65 3.90 24.27 22.06
CA HIS A 65 3.35 23.20 22.89
C HIS A 65 4.21 23.08 24.16
N ASN A 66 3.75 23.72 25.24
CA ASN A 66 4.31 23.51 26.58
C ASN A 66 4.05 22.07 26.99
N HIS A 67 5.04 21.22 26.74
CA HIS A 67 5.23 19.98 27.47
C HIS A 67 6.05 20.32 28.71
N ASP A 68 5.39 20.55 29.85
CA ASP A 68 6.02 20.67 31.17
C ASP A 68 6.57 19.32 31.68
N GLY A 69 7.00 18.46 30.76
CA GLY A 69 7.79 17.27 31.03
C GLY A 69 9.13 17.51 30.39
N ASP A 70 10.16 17.68 31.22
CA ASP A 70 11.55 17.67 30.81
C ASP A 70 11.82 16.35 30.07
N VAL A 71 11.73 16.38 28.74
CA VAL A 71 12.12 15.25 27.89
C VAL A 71 13.64 15.27 27.90
N ASP A 72 14.20 14.60 28.90
CA ASP A 72 15.63 14.37 29.02
C ASP A 72 16.11 13.64 27.76
N ILE A 73 16.69 14.42 26.82
CA ILE A 73 17.20 13.93 25.54
C ILE A 73 18.26 12.84 25.78
N ASP A 74 18.97 12.90 26.92
CA ASP A 74 19.99 11.93 27.31
C ASP A 74 19.39 10.64 27.91
N ASN A 75 18.09 10.63 28.25
CA ASN A 75 17.31 9.47 28.68
C ASN A 75 16.25 9.04 27.67
N LEU A 76 16.33 9.50 26.42
CA LEU A 76 15.53 8.94 25.35
C LEU A 76 15.91 7.48 25.17
N VAL A 77 14.97 6.59 25.49
CA VAL A 77 15.06 5.19 25.07
C VAL A 77 15.23 5.22 23.55
N PRO A 78 16.31 4.64 22.99
CA PRO A 78 16.46 4.55 21.56
C PRO A 78 15.18 3.94 20.99
N LEU A 79 14.52 4.67 20.10
CA LEU A 79 13.40 4.10 19.35
C LEU A 79 13.91 2.78 18.74
N LYS A 80 13.14 1.71 18.87
CA LYS A 80 13.42 0.43 18.19
C LYS A 80 13.54 0.76 16.70
N SER A 81 14.78 0.94 16.25
CA SER A 81 15.07 1.32 14.87
C SER A 81 15.19 0.03 14.10
N THR A 82 14.34 -0.16 13.09
CA THR A 82 14.47 -1.27 12.16
C THR A 82 15.88 -1.21 11.58
N PRO A 83 16.66 -2.32 11.65
CA PRO A 83 18.01 -2.34 11.11
C PRO A 83 18.04 -1.80 9.68
N PRO A 84 19.08 -1.06 9.30
CA PRO A 84 19.20 -0.60 7.92
C PRO A 84 19.26 -1.79 6.97
N LEU A 85 18.61 -1.62 5.83
CA LEU A 85 18.53 -2.60 4.76
C LEU A 85 19.91 -2.88 4.16
N GLU A 86 20.30 -4.15 4.05
CA GLU A 86 21.58 -4.55 3.45
C GLU A 86 21.51 -4.55 1.91
N SER A 87 20.33 -4.88 1.35
CA SER A 87 20.06 -4.86 -0.09
C SER A 87 18.56 -4.89 -0.38
N LEU A 88 18.18 -4.45 -1.58
CA LEU A 88 16.78 -4.41 -2.02
C LEU A 88 16.10 -5.78 -1.94
N SER A 89 16.76 -6.84 -2.41
CA SER A 89 16.23 -8.21 -2.35
C SER A 89 16.07 -8.70 -0.91
N GLN A 90 17.05 -8.43 -0.04
CA GLN A 90 16.97 -8.77 1.38
C GLN A 90 15.78 -8.09 2.07
N GLY A 91 15.49 -6.83 1.74
CA GLY A 91 14.31 -6.14 2.24
C GLY A 91 13.01 -6.76 1.79
N VAL A 92 12.91 -7.09 0.49
CA VAL A 92 11.71 -7.76 -0.04
C VAL A 92 11.52 -9.15 0.58
N ASP A 93 12.60 -9.89 0.82
CA ASP A 93 12.52 -11.19 1.51
C ASP A 93 12.04 -11.02 2.96
N GLN A 94 12.48 -9.98 3.67
CA GLN A 94 11.94 -9.65 5.00
C GLN A 94 10.47 -9.25 4.94
N LEU A 95 10.06 -8.51 3.92
CA LEU A 95 8.67 -8.10 3.73
C LEU A 95 7.75 -9.32 3.53
N VAL A 96 8.21 -10.34 2.80
CA VAL A 96 7.49 -11.62 2.66
C VAL A 96 7.29 -12.30 4.02
N VAL A 97 8.34 -12.34 4.85
CA VAL A 97 8.26 -12.94 6.20
C VAL A 97 7.28 -12.18 7.08
N ILE A 98 7.31 -10.85 7.07
CA ILE A 98 6.38 -10.02 7.85
C ILE A 98 4.94 -10.21 7.34
N ARG A 99 4.73 -10.24 6.01
CA ARG A 99 3.42 -10.53 5.41
C ARG A 99 2.89 -11.88 5.89
N ASP A 100 3.70 -12.93 5.89
CA ASP A 100 3.29 -14.26 6.34
C ASP A 100 2.89 -14.26 7.82
N ALA A 101 3.64 -13.54 8.66
CA ALA A 101 3.32 -13.39 10.08
C ALA A 101 1.99 -12.64 10.29
N ILE A 102 1.76 -11.53 9.57
CA ILE A 102 0.51 -10.76 9.63
C ILE A 102 -0.66 -11.63 9.14
N ALA A 103 -0.52 -12.29 7.99
CA ALA A 103 -1.54 -13.18 7.44
C ALA A 103 -1.94 -14.27 8.44
N LYS A 104 -0.94 -14.85 9.11
CA LYS A 104 -1.15 -15.86 10.14
C LYS A 104 -1.87 -15.29 11.37
N GLY A 105 -1.47 -14.13 11.89
CA GLY A 105 -2.12 -13.52 13.05
C GLY A 105 -3.61 -13.22 12.79
N PHE A 106 -3.96 -12.73 11.61
CA PHE A 106 -5.36 -12.57 11.20
C PHE A 106 -6.09 -13.90 11.03
N ALA A 107 -5.44 -14.94 10.50
CA ALA A 107 -6.07 -16.25 10.34
C ALA A 107 -6.30 -16.98 11.67
N ASP A 108 -5.43 -16.74 12.66
CA ASP A 108 -5.48 -17.34 13.99
C ASP A 108 -6.32 -16.52 15.00
N ASP A 109 -6.86 -15.37 14.59
CA ASP A 109 -7.55 -14.40 15.46
C ASP A 109 -6.67 -13.88 16.61
N ASP A 110 -5.36 -13.81 16.37
CA ASP A 110 -4.32 -13.39 17.32
C ASP A 110 -3.69 -12.06 16.88
N VAL A 111 -4.54 -11.07 16.61
CA VAL A 111 -4.12 -9.80 16.01
C VAL A 111 -3.26 -8.97 16.97
N ASP A 112 -3.54 -9.02 18.27
CA ASP A 112 -2.75 -8.32 19.28
C ASP A 112 -1.27 -8.73 19.24
N SER A 113 -0.97 -10.00 18.90
CA SER A 113 0.40 -10.51 18.81
C SER A 113 1.19 -10.02 17.58
N ILE A 114 0.49 -9.48 16.58
CA ILE A 114 1.08 -9.01 15.32
C ILE A 114 0.99 -7.48 15.15
N HIS A 115 0.55 -6.76 16.17
CA HIS A 115 0.39 -5.31 16.10
C HIS A 115 1.72 -4.59 15.82
N ASP A 116 2.79 -5.00 16.50
CA ASP A 116 4.13 -4.49 16.22
C ASP A 116 4.58 -4.79 14.78
N GLN A 117 4.22 -5.95 14.24
CA GLN A 117 4.55 -6.36 12.87
C GLN A 117 3.82 -5.50 11.84
N LEU A 118 2.58 -5.08 12.12
CA LEU A 118 1.84 -4.13 11.29
C LEU A 118 2.47 -2.73 11.28
N HIS A 119 3.09 -2.29 12.38
CA HIS A 119 3.87 -1.05 12.36
C HIS A 119 5.22 -1.22 11.67
N ASP A 120 5.92 -2.33 11.97
CA ASP A 120 7.24 -2.64 11.41
C ASP A 120 7.17 -2.75 9.88
N VAL A 121 6.06 -3.23 9.30
CA VAL A 121 5.89 -3.33 7.84
C VAL A 121 5.96 -1.96 7.16
N GLY A 122 5.36 -0.92 7.74
CA GLY A 122 5.42 0.43 7.20
C GLY A 122 6.84 1.00 7.20
N THR A 123 7.59 0.74 8.28
CA THR A 123 9.00 1.14 8.35
C THR A 123 9.84 0.43 7.28
N LEU A 124 9.66 -0.88 7.11
CA LEU A 124 10.37 -1.64 6.09
C LEU A 124 10.02 -1.20 4.67
N LEU A 125 8.75 -0.91 4.39
CA LEU A 125 8.30 -0.40 3.09
C LEU A 125 8.99 0.92 2.75
N GLY A 126 9.15 1.83 3.72
CA GLY A 126 9.90 3.07 3.52
C GLY A 126 11.37 2.83 3.18
N GLN A 127 12.03 1.89 3.87
CA GLN A 127 13.41 1.52 3.57
C GLN A 127 13.57 0.91 2.16
N ILE A 128 12.61 0.06 1.75
CA ILE A 128 12.61 -0.52 0.40
C ILE A 128 12.40 0.58 -0.65
N GLU A 129 11.47 1.51 -0.41
CA GLU A 129 11.21 2.65 -1.30
C GLU A 129 12.45 3.50 -1.52
N GLU A 130 13.15 3.85 -0.43
CA GLU A 130 14.38 4.63 -0.45
C GLU A 130 15.52 3.91 -1.21
N ALA A 131 15.53 2.58 -1.23
CA ALA A 131 16.56 1.78 -1.90
C ALA A 131 16.34 1.65 -3.43
N ILE A 132 15.10 1.75 -3.91
CA ILE A 132 14.77 1.56 -5.34
C ILE A 132 15.56 2.49 -6.29
N PRO A 133 15.71 3.81 -6.02
CA PRO A 133 16.46 4.70 -6.92
C PRO A 133 17.90 4.26 -7.15
N ALA A 134 18.55 3.71 -6.13
CA ALA A 134 19.93 3.24 -6.16
C ALA A 134 20.09 1.82 -6.75
N ALA A 135 18.99 1.10 -6.99
CA ALA A 135 19.06 -0.24 -7.55
C ALA A 135 19.48 -0.21 -9.03
N GLU A 136 20.32 -1.18 -9.41
CA GLU A 136 20.80 -1.37 -10.79
C GLU A 136 19.78 -2.16 -11.63
N ILE A 137 18.54 -1.67 -11.68
CA ILE A 137 17.42 -2.24 -12.45
C ILE A 137 16.82 -1.22 -13.42
N PRO A 138 16.15 -1.64 -14.51
CA PRO A 138 15.53 -0.72 -15.46
C PRO A 138 14.49 0.22 -14.82
N ASP A 139 14.40 1.47 -15.30
CA ASP A 139 13.44 2.47 -14.79
C ASP A 139 11.97 1.99 -14.83
N ALA A 140 11.63 1.18 -15.84
CA ALA A 140 10.31 0.57 -15.92
C ALA A 140 10.02 -0.32 -14.71
N GLN A 141 11.01 -1.11 -14.26
CA GLN A 141 10.88 -1.95 -13.07
C GLN A 141 10.87 -1.12 -11.78
N LYS A 142 11.70 -0.07 -11.69
CA LYS A 142 11.66 0.87 -10.55
C LYS A 142 10.26 1.46 -10.36
N LYS A 143 9.63 1.88 -11.45
CA LYS A 143 8.26 2.42 -11.43
C LYS A 143 7.23 1.38 -11.02
N GLU A 144 7.32 0.14 -11.53
CA GLU A 144 6.45 -0.95 -11.09
C GLU A 144 6.60 -1.23 -9.59
N MET A 145 7.84 -1.20 -9.06
CA MET A 145 8.10 -1.41 -7.64
C MET A 145 7.56 -0.26 -6.78
N GLN A 146 7.70 1.00 -7.21
CA GLN A 146 7.13 2.16 -6.50
C GLN A 146 5.61 2.07 -6.41
N GLN A 147 4.94 1.73 -7.50
CA GLN A 147 3.48 1.55 -7.50
C GLN A 147 3.05 0.40 -6.57
N ALA A 148 3.81 -0.70 -6.55
CA ALA A 148 3.54 -1.79 -5.62
C ALA A 148 3.72 -1.37 -4.15
N ILE A 149 4.72 -0.53 -3.84
CA ILE A 149 4.91 0.02 -2.48
C ILE A 149 3.76 0.93 -2.07
N GLU A 150 3.30 1.82 -2.95
CA GLU A 150 2.13 2.69 -2.69
C GLU A 150 0.89 1.85 -2.34
N THR A 151 0.62 0.80 -3.13
CA THR A 151 -0.45 -0.17 -2.86
C THR A 151 -0.30 -0.82 -1.48
N LEU A 152 0.92 -1.18 -1.08
CA LEU A 152 1.17 -1.82 0.21
C LEU A 152 0.99 -0.84 1.37
N PHE A 153 1.43 0.41 1.23
CA PHE A 153 1.18 1.44 2.24
C PHE A 153 -0.32 1.70 2.43
N GLU A 154 -1.09 1.80 1.34
CA GLU A 154 -2.55 1.96 1.42
C GLU A 154 -3.20 0.75 2.09
N ALA A 155 -2.91 -0.46 1.61
CA ALA A 155 -3.54 -1.67 2.11
C ALA A 155 -3.23 -1.96 3.58
N TYR A 156 -1.97 -1.84 4.00
CA TYR A 156 -1.61 -2.02 5.42
C TYR A 156 -2.08 -0.85 6.28
N GLY A 157 -2.07 0.38 5.78
CA GLY A 157 -2.61 1.54 6.47
C GLY A 157 -4.11 1.41 6.75
N ASP A 158 -4.89 0.95 5.77
CA ASP A 158 -6.33 0.69 5.95
C ASP A 158 -6.60 -0.41 6.99
N VAL A 159 -5.75 -1.44 7.04
CA VAL A 159 -5.85 -2.52 8.03
C VAL A 159 -5.51 -2.00 9.42
N ASP A 160 -4.45 -1.21 9.55
CA ASP A 160 -4.03 -0.60 10.82
C ASP A 160 -5.10 0.36 11.37
N LEU A 161 -5.62 1.26 10.54
CA LEU A 161 -6.72 2.16 10.89
C LEU A 161 -7.93 1.39 11.42
N LYS A 162 -8.31 0.28 10.76
CA LYS A 162 -9.43 -0.56 11.18
C LYS A 162 -9.19 -1.16 12.56
N LEU A 163 -7.98 -1.65 12.83
CA LEU A 163 -7.62 -2.23 14.13
C LEU A 163 -7.65 -1.19 15.25
N HIS A 164 -7.32 0.05 14.94
CA HIS A 164 -7.39 1.16 15.88
C HIS A 164 -8.79 1.78 16.03
N GLY A 165 -9.82 1.15 15.45
CA GLY A 165 -11.22 1.57 15.58
C GLY A 165 -11.61 2.73 14.67
N ALA A 166 -10.75 3.10 13.73
CA ALA A 166 -11.06 4.07 12.67
C ALA A 166 -11.69 3.39 11.45
N GLU A 167 -12.07 4.20 10.46
CA GLU A 167 -12.49 3.70 9.15
C GLU A 167 -11.28 3.11 8.42
N GLY A 168 -11.46 1.90 7.88
CA GLY A 168 -10.41 1.09 7.28
C GLY A 168 -10.97 -0.22 6.74
N LYS A 169 -10.11 -1.13 6.29
CA LYS A 169 -10.50 -2.39 5.63
C LYS A 169 -10.10 -3.61 6.48
N ASP A 170 -10.88 -4.69 6.39
CA ASP A 170 -10.44 -5.95 6.97
C ASP A 170 -9.27 -6.52 6.17
N TYR A 171 -8.30 -7.16 6.83
CA TYR A 171 -7.16 -7.80 6.16
C TYR A 171 -7.59 -8.76 5.04
N LYS A 172 -8.66 -9.55 5.27
CA LYS A 172 -9.20 -10.48 4.27
C LYS A 172 -9.61 -9.79 2.96
N ASP A 173 -10.03 -8.52 3.02
CA ASP A 173 -10.55 -7.78 1.87
C ASP A 173 -9.41 -7.23 1.00
N VAL A 174 -8.23 -7.01 1.59
CA VAL A 174 -7.04 -6.47 0.91
C VAL A 174 -5.91 -7.49 0.73
N SER A 175 -5.99 -8.67 1.35
CA SER A 175 -4.92 -9.68 1.33
C SER A 175 -4.48 -10.11 -0.08
N GLY A 176 -5.42 -10.17 -1.04
CA GLY A 176 -5.10 -10.48 -2.43
C GLY A 176 -4.28 -9.39 -3.13
N GLU A 177 -4.57 -8.13 -2.82
CA GLU A 177 -3.85 -6.95 -3.31
C GLU A 177 -2.44 -6.89 -2.72
N ILE A 178 -2.33 -7.08 -1.39
CA ILE A 178 -1.05 -7.19 -0.68
C ILE A 178 -0.16 -8.27 -1.32
N ASN A 179 -0.71 -9.46 -1.56
CA ASN A 179 0.05 -10.55 -2.17
C ASN A 179 0.52 -10.22 -3.58
N SER A 180 -0.36 -9.60 -4.39
CA SER A 180 -0.03 -9.23 -5.76
C SER A 180 1.07 -8.16 -5.82
N ALA A 181 1.02 -7.17 -4.92
CA ALA A 181 2.05 -6.13 -4.84
C ALA A 181 3.40 -6.71 -4.38
N ILE A 182 3.42 -7.59 -3.37
CA ILE A 182 4.64 -8.28 -2.93
C ILE A 182 5.22 -9.17 -4.03
N ASP A 183 4.39 -9.81 -4.85
CA ASP A 183 4.87 -10.59 -6.01
C ASP A 183 5.59 -9.70 -7.04
N VAL A 184 5.09 -8.48 -7.29
CA VAL A 184 5.75 -7.48 -8.14
C VAL A 184 7.12 -7.09 -7.57
N LEU A 185 7.20 -6.83 -6.26
CA LEU A 185 8.46 -6.52 -5.59
C LEU A 185 9.44 -7.69 -5.65
N THR A 186 8.96 -8.91 -5.41
CA THR A 186 9.78 -10.13 -5.43
C THR A 186 10.36 -10.38 -6.81
N LYS A 187 9.54 -10.25 -7.86
CA LYS A 187 10.00 -10.44 -9.24
C LYS A 187 11.08 -9.43 -9.62
N ASN A 188 10.90 -8.16 -9.26
CA ASN A 188 11.78 -7.07 -9.71
C ASN A 188 13.03 -6.87 -8.83
N SER A 189 13.01 -7.33 -7.57
CA SER A 189 14.17 -7.22 -6.66
C SER A 189 15.24 -8.30 -6.85
N HIS A 190 14.89 -9.41 -7.49
CA HIS A 190 15.80 -10.54 -7.78
C HIS A 190 16.15 -10.66 -9.28
N SER A 191 15.81 -9.64 -10.08
CA SER A 191 16.02 -9.60 -11.55
C SER A 191 17.43 -9.18 -11.97
#